data_AF-A0A850T4Z5-F1
#
_entry.id   AF-A0A850T4Z5-F1
#
_cell.length_a   1.000
_cell.length_b   1.000
_cell.length_c   1.000
_cell.angle_alpha   90.00
_cell.angle_beta   90.00
_cell.angle_gamma   90.00
#
_symmetry.space_group_name_H-M   'P 1'
#
loop_
_entity.id
_entity.type
_entity.pdbx_description
1 polymer ?
#
loop_
_entity_poly.entity_id
_entity_poly.type
_entity_poly.pdbx_seq_one_letter_code
_entity_poly.pdbx_strand_id
1 'polypeptide(L)' 'MKIAFSKAAAPAGAALIVPVFEDGDPTGAQVQLDKTTSGALAKAAKAAKFDGKKGQTLELIGLAGAETTR' A
#
# COMPACT_ATOMS: atom_id res chain seq x y z
N MET A 1 -6.71 14.26 16.17
CA MET A 1 -5.84 13.13 15.77
C MET A 1 -4.84 12.86 16.89
N LYS A 2 -4.71 11.60 17.33
CA LYS A 2 -3.67 11.18 18.29
C LYS A 2 -2.55 10.52 17.47
N ILE A 3 -1.41 11.19 17.33
CA ILE A 3 -0.27 10.71 16.55
C ILE A 3 0.74 10.13 17.53
N ALA A 4 1.13 8.86 17.35
CA ALA A 4 2.14 8.17 18.14
C ALA A 4 3.27 7.69 17.23
N PHE A 5 4.50 7.85 17.67
CA PHE A 5 5.70 7.36 16.97
C PHE A 5 6.25 6.16 17.76
N SER A 6 6.04 4.95 17.26
CA SER A 6 6.48 3.70 17.88
C SER A 6 7.28 2.86 16.89
N LYS A 7 8.18 2.00 17.39
CA LYS A 7 8.81 0.94 16.59
C LYS A 7 7.69 0.08 15.96
N ALA A 8 7.79 -0.15 14.64
CA ALA A 8 6.71 -0.66 13.79
C ALA A 8 6.12 -1.99 14.27
N ALA A 9 5.05 -1.92 15.04
CA ALA A 9 4.08 -2.99 15.17
C ALA A 9 2.72 -2.32 14.97
N ALA A 10 2.17 -2.44 13.77
CA ALA A 10 0.84 -1.93 13.50
C ALA A 10 -0.15 -2.67 14.42
N PRO A 11 -1.01 -1.97 15.17
CA PRO A 11 -2.01 -2.63 15.99
C PRO A 11 -2.95 -3.47 15.12
N ALA A 12 -3.54 -4.53 15.68
CA ALA A 12 -4.53 -5.33 14.95
C ALA A 12 -5.66 -4.41 14.42
N GLY A 13 -5.93 -4.48 13.11
CA GLY A 13 -6.89 -3.60 12.44
C GLY A 13 -6.34 -2.26 11.95
N ALA A 14 -5.02 -2.04 11.96
CA ALA A 14 -4.41 -0.87 11.36
C ALA A 14 -4.45 -0.92 9.82
N ALA A 15 -4.56 0.26 9.21
CA ALA A 15 -4.44 0.43 7.76
C ALA A 15 -3.03 0.90 7.39
N LEU A 16 -2.49 0.35 6.29
CA LEU A 16 -1.24 0.80 5.69
C LEU A 16 -1.56 1.80 4.56
N ILE A 17 -1.03 3.02 4.67
CA ILE A 17 -1.16 4.04 3.62
C ILE A 17 0.16 4.11 2.85
N VAL A 18 0.10 3.87 1.55
CA VAL A 18 1.27 3.96 0.65
C VAL A 18 1.00 5.04 -0.40
N PRO A 19 1.84 6.08 -0.50
CA PRO A 19 1.73 7.06 -1.56
C PRO A 19 2.15 6.44 -2.90
N VAL A 20 1.43 6.81 -3.95
CA VAL A 20 1.69 6.40 -5.34
C VAL A 20 1.74 7.66 -6.18
N PHE A 21 2.61 7.66 -7.19
CA PHE A 21 2.71 8.73 -8.18
C PHE A 21 1.97 8.35 -9.45
N GLU A 22 1.33 9.33 -10.09
CA GLU A 22 0.71 9.17 -11.42
C GLU A 22 1.76 8.81 -12.48
N ASP A 23 2.89 9.51 -12.44
CA ASP A 23 4.01 9.35 -13.34
C ASP A 23 5.31 9.19 -12.55
N GLY A 24 6.30 8.57 -13.19
CA GLY A 24 7.63 8.34 -12.62
C GLY A 24 7.80 6.98 -11.95
N ASP A 25 8.92 6.81 -11.26
CA ASP A 25 9.25 5.54 -10.63
C ASP A 25 8.37 5.26 -9.40
N PRO A 26 7.97 3.99 -9.19
CA PRO A 26 7.22 3.61 -8.00
C PRO A 26 8.04 3.89 -6.73
N THR A 27 7.34 4.24 -5.65
CA THR A 27 8.01 4.49 -4.37
C THR A 27 8.69 3.22 -3.85
N GLY A 28 9.76 3.35 -3.08
CA GLY A 28 10.40 2.19 -2.44
C GLY A 28 9.42 1.39 -1.57
N ALA A 29 8.48 2.08 -0.92
CA ALA A 29 7.41 1.46 -0.14
C ALA A 29 6.44 0.65 -1.02
N GLN A 30 6.04 1.19 -2.18
CA GLN A 30 5.19 0.49 -3.15
C GLN A 30 5.89 -0.76 -3.69
N VAL A 31 7.16 -0.66 -4.08
CA VAL A 31 7.93 -1.80 -4.58
C VAL A 31 8.07 -2.89 -3.52
N GLN A 32 8.36 -2.51 -2.27
CA GLN A 32 8.49 -3.47 -1.19
C GLN A 32 7.16 -4.14 -0.87
N LEU A 33 6.05 -3.39 -0.86
CA LEU A 33 4.72 -3.94 -0.61
C LEU A 33 4.27 -4.88 -1.74
N ASP A 34 4.54 -4.53 -3.00
CA ASP A 34 4.21 -5.40 -4.13
C ASP A 34 5.01 -6.70 -4.08
N LYS A 35 6.29 -6.66 -3.67
CA LYS A 35 7.09 -7.87 -3.43
C LYS A 35 6.51 -8.74 -2.32
N THR A 36 6.19 -8.16 -1.17
CA THR A 36 5.60 -8.91 -0.04
C THR A 36 4.25 -9.52 -0.42
N THR A 37 3.48 -8.85 -1.27
CA THR A 37 2.18 -9.31 -1.75
C THR A 37 2.28 -10.15 -3.03
N SER A 38 3.50 -10.56 -3.43
CA SER A 38 3.75 -11.39 -4.62
C SER A 38 3.12 -10.84 -5.91
N GLY A 39 3.15 -9.52 -6.09
CA GLY A 39 2.59 -8.84 -7.26
C GLY A 39 1.07 -8.63 -7.21
N ALA A 40 0.41 -8.96 -6.10
CA ALA A 40 -1.04 -8.79 -5.97
C ALA A 40 -1.45 -7.30 -5.97
N LEU A 41 -0.61 -6.42 -5.41
CA LEU A 41 -0.85 -4.98 -5.43
C LEU A 41 -0.88 -4.44 -6.87
N ALA A 42 0.12 -4.77 -7.70
CA ALA A 42 0.17 -4.35 -9.09
C ALA A 42 -1.02 -4.91 -9.91
N LYS A 43 -1.42 -6.16 -9.67
CA LYS A 43 -2.60 -6.77 -10.31
C LYS A 43 -3.89 -6.03 -9.93
N ALA A 44 -4.07 -5.71 -8.65
CA ALA A 44 -5.25 -5.00 -8.16
C ALA A 44 -5.31 -3.57 -8.73
N ALA A 45 -4.18 -2.85 -8.74
CA ALA A 45 -4.10 -1.50 -9.32
C ALA A 45 -4.48 -1.51 -10.81
N LYS A 46 -3.96 -2.47 -11.58
CA LYS A 46 -4.30 -2.61 -13.01
C LYS A 46 -5.79 -2.95 -13.22
N ALA A 47 -6.35 -3.85 -12.44
CA ALA A 47 -7.77 -4.21 -12.53
C ALA A 47 -8.69 -3.03 -12.18
N ALA A 48 -8.30 -2.21 -11.20
CA ALA A 48 -9.01 -1.01 -10.79
C ALA A 48 -8.78 0.20 -11.71
N LYS A 49 -7.90 0.09 -12.72
CA LYS A 49 -7.40 1.23 -13.51
C LYS A 49 -6.89 2.37 -12.63
N PHE A 50 -6.24 2.00 -11.53
CA PHE A 50 -5.60 2.93 -10.61
C PHE A 50 -4.25 3.32 -11.19
N ASP A 51 -4.10 4.60 -11.53
CA ASP A 51 -2.87 5.18 -12.06
C ASP A 51 -2.19 6.10 -11.04
N GLY A 52 -2.84 6.46 -9.93
CA GLY A 52 -2.25 7.32 -8.90
C GLY A 52 -2.47 8.81 -9.15
N LYS A 53 -3.45 9.15 -10.00
CA LYS A 53 -3.88 10.53 -10.22
C LYS A 53 -4.17 11.27 -8.93
N LYS A 54 -3.95 12.58 -8.95
CA LYS A 54 -4.26 13.44 -7.81
C LYS A 54 -5.72 13.25 -7.36
N GLY A 55 -5.90 12.89 -6.08
CA GLY A 55 -7.21 12.64 -5.49
C GLY A 55 -7.79 11.24 -5.74
N GLN A 56 -7.07 10.38 -6.47
CA GLN A 56 -7.42 8.98 -6.62
C GLN A 56 -6.91 8.19 -5.43
N THR A 57 -7.76 7.30 -4.91
CA THR A 57 -7.41 6.36 -3.85
C THR A 57 -7.84 4.96 -4.26
N LEU A 58 -7.07 3.96 -3.83
CA LEU A 58 -7.40 2.55 -3.99
C LEU A 58 -7.36 1.89 -2.62
N GLU A 59 -8.52 1.43 -2.17
CA GLU A 59 -8.64 0.68 -0.92
C GLU A 59 -8.64 -0.82 -1.23
N LEU A 60 -7.73 -1.56 -0.59
CA LEU A 60 -7.59 -2.99 -0.76
C LEU A 60 -7.79 -3.68 0.58
N ILE A 61 -8.76 -4.58 0.65
CA ILE A 61 -9.09 -5.35 1.86
C ILE A 61 -8.63 -6.79 1.66
N GLY A 62 -7.94 -7.35 2.67
CA GLY A 62 -7.53 -8.76 2.66
C GLY A 62 -6.41 -9.06 1.65
N LEU A 63 -5.53 -8.10 1.40
CA LEU A 63 -4.38 -8.31 0.50
C LEU A 63 -3.40 -9.31 1.14
N ALA A 64 -3.36 -10.53 0.62
CA ALA A 64 -2.49 -11.59 1.12
C ALA A 64 -1.02 -11.15 1.11
N GLY A 65 -0.32 -11.38 2.22
CA GLY A 65 1.06 -10.95 2.44
C GLY A 65 1.18 -9.52 3.01
N ALA A 66 0.15 -8.66 2.88
CA ALA A 66 0.16 -7.33 3.50
C ALA A 66 -0.07 -7.37 5.01
N GLU A 67 -0.50 -8.52 5.54
CA GLU A 67 -0.74 -8.78 6.96
C GLU A 67 0.52 -8.77 7.84
N THR A 68 1.72 -8.81 7.24
CA THR A 68 2.97 -8.99 8.01
C THR A 68 4.15 -8.14 7.52
N THR A 69 3.94 -6.99 6.87
CA THR A 69 5.08 -6.13 6.52
C THR A 69 5.66 -5.50 7.81
N ARG A 70 6.68 -6.18 8.36
CA ARG A 70 7.57 -5.77 9.46
C ARG A 70 8.77 -5.01 8.93
#